data_AF-A0A7Z0TI16-F1
#
_entry.id   AF-A0A7Z0TI16-F1
#
_cell.length_a   1.000
_cell.length_b   1.000
_cell.length_c   1.000
_cell.angle_alpha   90.00
_cell.angle_beta   90.00
_cell.angle_gamma   90.00
#
_symmetry.space_group_name_H-M   'P 1'
#
loop_
_entity.id
_entity.type
_entity.pdbx_description
1 polymer ?
#
loop_
_entity_poly.entity_id
_entity_poly.type
_entity_poly.pdbx_seq_one_letter_code
_entity_poly.pdbx_strand_id
1 'polypeptide(L)'
;AWQAALPLDRRIPAADLCRLLLDPARLPPAGGIGVNPRWLEPEHRRLPTIWDVRNWGDAELLLDTVLTAVPWAYAELPAGDAVRGGAPELVRFLREALSRTDSPGRLLREGLAQGTRHAEERLWLTGGACDRMMTRITSDALPEGAYETDPRASAPEVVTQAAGHLGVSGDAAALYLQLLTLPSPTDRHVRRWNGWTTRRHRDAAAELAGRGLVVRDRRARAGRDVFLPGAWMPSGRPRRGLKPPPPLEGWKVPLLGALLGHDGKVTDLPPFPDTLPALFARAWRLVRDGDGPEPAP
;
A
#
# COMPACT_ATOMS: atom_id res chain seq x y z
N ALA A 1 -11.78 -10.09 1.00
CA ALA A 1 -12.58 -8.86 0.86
C ALA A 1 -11.63 -7.68 0.84
N TRP A 2 -11.69 -6.82 -0.18
CA TRP A 2 -10.85 -5.62 -0.34
C TRP A 2 -10.89 -4.71 0.92
N GLN A 3 -11.98 -4.76 1.70
CA GLN A 3 -12.09 -4.07 2.99
C GLN A 3 -11.04 -4.52 4.03
N ALA A 4 -10.51 -5.74 3.94
CA ALA A 4 -9.41 -6.17 4.81
C ALA A 4 -8.06 -5.60 4.34
N ALA A 5 -7.97 -5.13 3.10
CA ALA A 5 -6.75 -4.61 2.49
C ALA A 5 -6.62 -3.08 2.63
N LEU A 6 -7.73 -2.35 2.85
CA LEU A 6 -7.69 -0.92 3.17
C LEU A 6 -7.78 -0.70 4.69
N PRO A 7 -6.74 -0.14 5.34
CA PRO A 7 -6.75 0.21 6.76
C PRO A 7 -7.69 1.37 7.14
N LEU A 8 -8.94 1.41 6.67
CA LEU A 8 -9.93 2.42 7.08
C LEU A 8 -10.79 1.90 8.25
N ASP A 9 -10.93 2.68 9.33
CA ASP A 9 -11.77 2.30 10.48
C ASP A 9 -13.27 2.33 10.12
N ARG A 10 -13.69 3.32 9.31
CA ARG A 10 -15.04 3.38 8.76
C ARG A 10 -15.20 2.48 7.55
N ARG A 11 -16.31 1.71 7.51
CA ARG A 11 -16.66 0.87 6.37
C ARG A 11 -17.15 1.74 5.22
N ILE A 12 -16.37 1.78 4.14
CA ILE A 12 -16.82 2.25 2.84
C ILE A 12 -17.38 1.05 2.07
N PRO A 13 -18.50 1.19 1.34
CA PRO A 13 -18.96 0.16 0.41
C PRO A 13 -18.01 -0.03 -0.77
N ALA A 14 -17.93 -1.25 -1.31
CA ALA A 14 -17.02 -1.59 -2.40
C ALA A 14 -17.31 -0.75 -3.64
N ALA A 15 -18.60 -0.61 -3.92
CA ALA A 15 -19.09 0.18 -5.03
C ALA A 15 -18.69 1.65 -4.89
N ASP A 16 -18.62 2.21 -3.68
CA ASP A 16 -18.28 3.62 -3.47
C ASP A 16 -16.78 3.86 -3.63
N LEU A 17 -15.93 2.93 -3.15
CA LEU A 17 -14.51 2.96 -3.45
C LEU A 17 -14.23 2.79 -4.95
N CYS A 18 -14.87 1.82 -5.60
CA CYS A 18 -14.69 1.62 -7.04
C CYS A 18 -15.12 2.86 -7.81
N ARG A 19 -16.26 3.47 -7.47
CA ARG A 19 -16.69 4.73 -8.09
C ARG A 19 -15.73 5.89 -7.82
N LEU A 20 -15.15 5.98 -6.64
CA LEU A 20 -14.11 6.97 -6.32
C LEU A 20 -12.92 6.89 -7.28
N LEU A 21 -12.46 5.68 -7.59
CA LEU A 21 -11.34 5.47 -8.49
C LEU A 21 -11.77 5.60 -9.96
N LEU A 22 -12.94 5.10 -10.34
CA LEU A 22 -13.40 5.06 -11.73
C LEU A 22 -13.99 6.39 -12.23
N ASP A 23 -14.62 7.17 -11.35
CA ASP A 23 -15.28 8.42 -11.67
C ASP A 23 -15.21 9.41 -10.48
N PRO A 24 -14.00 9.90 -10.16
CA PRO A 24 -13.78 10.87 -9.08
C PRO A 24 -14.56 12.18 -9.25
N ALA A 25 -15.09 12.47 -10.44
CA ALA A 25 -15.87 13.67 -10.74
C ALA A 25 -17.37 13.53 -10.44
N ARG A 26 -17.95 12.32 -10.51
CA ARG A 26 -19.41 12.11 -10.51
C ARG A 26 -19.95 11.23 -9.38
N LEU A 27 -19.22 11.08 -8.28
CA LEU A 27 -19.78 10.39 -7.11
C LEU A 27 -21.10 11.05 -6.65
N PRO A 28 -22.17 10.28 -6.41
CA PRO A 28 -23.47 10.83 -6.03
C PRO A 28 -23.39 11.57 -4.68
N PRO A 29 -24.36 12.49 -4.39
CA PRO A 29 -24.40 13.20 -3.12
C PRO A 29 -24.35 12.20 -1.97
N ALA A 30 -23.37 12.45 -1.11
CA ALA A 30 -22.89 11.57 -0.08
C ALA A 30 -23.94 10.78 0.71
N GLY A 31 -23.74 9.46 0.72
CA GLY A 31 -24.15 8.57 1.80
C GLY A 31 -23.02 7.64 2.25
N GLY A 32 -22.06 7.36 1.36
CA GLY A 32 -21.01 6.34 1.59
C GLY A 32 -19.72 6.82 2.27
N ILE A 33 -19.36 8.10 2.13
CA ILE A 33 -18.15 8.71 2.74
C ILE A 33 -18.52 9.55 3.98
N GLY A 34 -19.79 9.56 4.41
CA GLY A 34 -20.21 10.18 5.68
C GLY A 34 -20.62 11.65 5.63
N VAL A 35 -20.62 12.32 4.47
CA VAL A 35 -21.19 13.67 4.36
C VAL A 35 -22.72 13.57 4.42
N ASN A 36 -23.36 14.14 5.43
CA ASN A 36 -24.80 13.97 5.63
C ASN A 36 -25.62 14.96 4.76
N PRO A 37 -26.50 14.50 3.86
CA PRO A 37 -27.26 15.37 2.96
C PRO A 37 -28.29 16.26 3.66
N ARG A 38 -28.73 15.91 4.88
CA ARG A 38 -29.77 16.67 5.61
C ARG A 38 -29.29 18.01 6.15
N TRP A 39 -27.99 18.26 6.15
CA TRP A 39 -27.36 19.50 6.59
C TRP A 39 -27.10 20.45 5.41
N LEU A 40 -27.91 20.34 4.34
CA LEU A 40 -27.83 21.17 3.13
C LEU A 40 -28.96 22.21 3.08
N GLU A 41 -28.58 23.48 2.91
CA GLU A 41 -29.50 24.54 2.48
C GLU A 41 -30.09 24.22 1.09
N PRO A 42 -31.36 24.55 0.81
CA PRO A 42 -32.06 24.16 -0.42
C PRO A 42 -31.35 24.53 -1.73
N GLU A 43 -30.67 25.67 -1.76
CA GLU A 43 -29.93 26.19 -2.92
C GLU A 43 -28.64 25.41 -3.23
N HIS A 44 -28.07 24.72 -2.23
CA HIS A 44 -26.87 23.88 -2.34
C HIS A 44 -27.19 22.39 -2.57
N ARG A 45 -28.47 22.05 -2.82
CA ARG A 45 -28.91 20.68 -3.17
C ARG A 45 -28.62 20.28 -4.62
N ARG A 46 -28.05 21.18 -5.43
CA ARG A 46 -27.45 20.82 -6.72
C ARG A 46 -26.22 19.97 -6.40
N LEU A 47 -26.31 18.69 -6.76
CA LEU A 47 -25.51 17.55 -6.29
C LEU A 47 -24.04 17.92 -5.92
N PRO A 48 -23.67 17.93 -4.61
CA PRO A 48 -22.28 18.11 -4.21
C PRO A 48 -21.42 16.93 -4.66
N THR A 49 -20.20 17.22 -5.11
CA THR A 49 -19.15 16.23 -5.37
C THR A 49 -18.53 15.75 -4.07
N ILE A 50 -17.73 14.68 -4.10
CA ILE A 50 -16.96 14.26 -2.92
C ILE A 50 -15.94 15.28 -2.41
N TRP A 51 -15.56 16.24 -3.26
CA TRP A 51 -14.58 17.27 -2.93
C TRP A 51 -15.21 18.42 -2.11
N ASP A 52 -16.54 18.45 -2.02
CA ASP A 52 -17.31 19.45 -1.26
C ASP A 52 -17.42 19.09 0.24
N VAL A 53 -16.27 18.89 0.89
CA VAL A 53 -16.19 18.61 2.34
C VAL A 53 -16.64 19.81 3.15
N ARG A 54 -17.45 19.57 4.20
CA ARG A 54 -18.11 20.65 4.98
C ARG A 54 -17.54 20.88 6.37
N ASN A 55 -16.87 19.88 6.92
CA ASN A 55 -16.23 19.95 8.22
C ASN A 55 -14.89 19.21 8.17
N TRP A 56 -14.13 19.40 9.24
CA TRP A 56 -12.80 18.81 9.38
C TRP A 56 -12.80 17.28 9.36
N GLY A 57 -13.78 16.63 9.99
CA GLY A 57 -13.86 15.17 10.06
C GLY A 57 -14.15 14.52 8.71
N ASP A 58 -14.94 15.17 7.86
CA ASP A 58 -15.21 14.71 6.49
C ASP A 58 -13.95 14.85 5.62
N ALA A 59 -13.18 15.93 5.81
CA ALA A 59 -11.90 16.14 5.13
C ALA A 59 -10.87 15.06 5.52
N GLU A 60 -10.67 14.81 6.82
CA GLU A 60 -9.76 13.76 7.31
C GLU A 60 -10.12 12.38 6.74
N LEU A 61 -11.40 12.00 6.80
CA LEU A 61 -11.85 10.69 6.30
C LEU A 61 -11.66 10.52 4.80
N LEU A 62 -11.93 11.56 4.01
CA LEU A 62 -11.72 11.51 2.56
C LEU A 62 -10.23 11.36 2.23
N LEU A 63 -9.37 12.13 2.91
CA LEU A 63 -7.92 12.06 2.75
C LEU A 63 -7.39 10.67 3.11
N ASP A 64 -7.75 10.14 4.28
CA ASP A 64 -7.39 8.78 4.71
C ASP A 64 -7.82 7.75 3.66
N THR A 65 -9.03 7.89 3.13
CA THR A 65 -9.57 7.00 2.10
C THR A 65 -8.73 7.03 0.83
N VAL A 66 -8.46 8.21 0.28
CA VAL A 66 -7.71 8.33 -0.98
C VAL A 66 -6.26 7.88 -0.79
N LEU A 67 -5.61 8.33 0.29
CA LEU A 67 -4.22 8.00 0.61
C LEU A 67 -4.01 6.51 0.89
N THR A 68 -5.05 5.80 1.31
CA THR A 68 -5.02 4.35 1.48
C THR A 68 -5.37 3.61 0.18
N ALA A 69 -6.36 4.11 -0.56
CA ALA A 69 -6.87 3.49 -1.78
C ALA A 69 -5.86 3.49 -2.93
N VAL A 70 -5.12 4.59 -3.12
CA VAL A 70 -4.18 4.73 -4.24
C VAL A 70 -3.00 3.75 -4.13
N PRO A 71 -2.25 3.66 -3.01
CA PRO A 71 -1.18 2.67 -2.86
C PRO A 71 -1.69 1.24 -2.92
N TRP A 72 -2.90 0.98 -2.39
CA TRP A 72 -3.56 -0.32 -2.51
C TRP A 72 -3.84 -0.67 -3.96
N ALA A 73 -4.48 0.22 -4.73
CA ALA A 73 -4.79 -0.04 -6.14
C ALA A 73 -3.53 -0.30 -6.96
N TYR A 74 -2.44 0.43 -6.67
CA TYR A 74 -1.13 0.22 -7.29
C TYR A 74 -0.55 -1.18 -7.02
N ALA A 75 -0.56 -1.64 -5.76
CA ALA A 75 0.13 -2.87 -5.35
C ALA A 75 -0.74 -4.14 -5.40
N GLU A 76 -2.05 -4.02 -5.18
CA GLU A 76 -2.94 -5.15 -4.91
C GLU A 76 -3.84 -5.52 -6.07
N LEU A 77 -3.91 -4.70 -7.12
CA LEU A 77 -4.68 -4.95 -8.34
C LEU A 77 -3.74 -5.21 -9.52
N PRO A 78 -4.12 -6.10 -10.45
CA PRO A 78 -3.29 -6.40 -11.61
C PRO A 78 -3.36 -5.27 -12.65
N ALA A 79 -2.38 -5.22 -13.54
CA ALA A 79 -2.47 -4.41 -14.76
C ALA A 79 -3.71 -4.81 -15.58
N GLY A 80 -4.35 -3.83 -16.21
CA GLY A 80 -5.63 -3.99 -16.91
C GLY A 80 -6.87 -3.84 -16.01
N ASP A 81 -6.74 -3.86 -14.68
CA ASP A 81 -7.87 -3.60 -13.79
C ASP A 81 -8.31 -2.12 -13.86
N ALA A 82 -9.59 -1.87 -14.13
CA ALA A 82 -10.12 -0.52 -14.28
C ALA A 82 -9.98 0.32 -13.00
N VAL A 83 -10.08 -0.30 -11.82
CA VAL A 83 -9.93 0.39 -10.52
C VAL A 83 -8.47 0.79 -10.31
N ARG A 84 -7.50 -0.03 -10.75
CA ARG A 84 -6.08 0.36 -10.83
C ARG A 84 -5.90 1.54 -11.79
N GLY A 85 -6.48 1.44 -12.99
CA GLY A 85 -6.39 2.46 -14.03
C GLY A 85 -6.98 3.82 -13.65
N GLY A 86 -7.91 3.85 -12.70
CA GLY A 86 -8.52 5.07 -12.18
C GLY A 86 -7.66 5.86 -11.16
N ALA A 87 -6.63 5.23 -10.58
CA ALA A 87 -5.82 5.86 -9.53
C ALA A 87 -5.10 7.16 -9.97
N PRO A 88 -4.50 7.27 -11.17
CA PRO A 88 -3.89 8.51 -11.65
C PRO A 88 -4.87 9.68 -11.71
N GLU A 89 -6.10 9.43 -12.17
CA GLU A 89 -7.13 10.45 -12.27
C GLU A 89 -7.62 10.88 -10.88
N LEU A 90 -7.77 9.94 -9.94
CA LEU A 90 -8.08 10.25 -8.55
C LEU A 90 -7.00 11.13 -7.90
N VAL A 91 -5.72 10.82 -8.12
CA VAL A 91 -4.59 11.65 -7.64
C VAL A 91 -4.64 13.05 -8.25
N ARG A 92 -4.94 13.16 -9.54
CA ARG A 92 -5.10 14.44 -10.24
C ARG A 92 -6.21 15.27 -9.61
N PHE A 93 -7.40 14.69 -9.41
CA PHE A 93 -8.52 15.38 -8.77
C PHE A 93 -8.22 15.80 -7.34
N LEU A 94 -7.58 14.94 -6.54
CA LEU A 94 -7.20 15.30 -5.18
C LEU A 94 -6.22 16.49 -5.17
N ARG A 95 -5.19 16.47 -6.03
CA ARG A 95 -4.23 17.59 -6.16
C ARG A 95 -4.91 18.88 -6.62
N GLU A 96 -5.84 18.79 -7.57
CA GLU A 96 -6.64 19.93 -8.04
C GLU A 96 -7.52 20.50 -6.91
N ALA A 97 -8.24 19.64 -6.19
CA ALA A 97 -9.06 20.03 -5.05
C ALA A 97 -8.24 20.72 -3.96
N LEU A 98 -7.03 20.23 -3.69
CA LEU A 98 -6.08 20.82 -2.75
C LEU A 98 -5.51 22.16 -3.21
N SER A 99 -5.59 22.51 -4.49
CA SER A 99 -5.14 23.83 -4.98
C SER A 99 -6.21 24.93 -4.80
N ARG A 100 -7.46 24.54 -4.52
CA ARG A 100 -8.57 25.48 -4.39
C ARG A 100 -8.49 26.31 -3.10
N THR A 101 -8.97 27.55 -3.20
CA THR A 101 -8.97 28.53 -2.11
C THR A 101 -10.32 28.72 -1.43
N ASP A 102 -11.38 28.10 -1.97
CA ASP A 102 -12.73 28.12 -1.40
C ASP A 102 -12.81 27.29 -0.11
N SER A 103 -13.94 27.38 0.62
CA SER A 103 -14.07 26.72 1.92
C SER A 103 -13.84 25.19 1.85
N PRO A 104 -14.36 24.45 0.86
CA PRO A 104 -14.05 23.02 0.72
C PRO A 104 -12.56 22.73 0.45
N GLY A 105 -11.93 23.45 -0.49
CA GLY A 105 -10.50 23.30 -0.78
C GLY A 105 -9.61 23.69 0.39
N ARG A 106 -10.00 24.73 1.13
CA ARG A 106 -9.35 25.15 2.38
C ARG A 106 -9.43 24.05 3.44
N LEU A 107 -10.60 23.44 3.66
CA LEU A 107 -10.76 22.35 4.64
C LEU A 107 -9.95 21.10 4.27
N LEU A 108 -9.89 20.72 3.00
CA LEU A 108 -9.03 19.61 2.55
C LEU A 108 -7.54 19.92 2.77
N ARG A 109 -7.11 21.15 2.43
CA ARG A 109 -5.74 21.60 2.70
C ARG A 109 -5.42 21.63 4.19
N GLU A 110 -6.33 22.16 4.99
CA GLU A 110 -6.19 22.24 6.44
C GLU A 110 -6.13 20.84 7.09
N GLY A 111 -6.93 19.89 6.60
CA GLY A 111 -6.81 18.47 6.96
C GLY A 111 -5.42 17.90 6.68
N LEU A 112 -4.84 18.22 5.51
CA LEU A 112 -3.46 17.84 5.19
C LEU A 112 -2.38 18.67 5.90
N ALA A 113 -2.67 19.91 6.33
CA ALA A 113 -1.67 20.88 6.80
C ALA A 113 -1.59 21.05 8.32
N GLN A 114 -2.70 20.94 9.05
CA GLN A 114 -2.71 21.06 10.52
C GLN A 114 -2.66 19.70 11.22
N GLY A 115 -2.87 18.61 10.50
CA GLY A 115 -2.52 17.28 11.00
C GLY A 115 -1.01 17.10 10.95
N THR A 116 -0.32 17.11 12.10
CA THR A 116 1.02 16.47 12.23
C THR A 116 1.02 15.01 11.73
N ARG A 117 -0.19 14.44 11.55
CA ARG A 117 -0.52 13.11 11.06
C ARG A 117 -0.37 12.90 9.55
N HIS A 118 -0.46 13.95 8.71
CA HIS A 118 -0.47 13.80 7.24
C HIS A 118 0.71 14.46 6.53
N ALA A 119 1.73 14.90 7.28
CA ALA A 119 2.88 15.57 6.67
C ALA A 119 3.61 14.64 5.69
N GLU A 120 3.79 13.37 6.06
CA GLU A 120 4.46 12.35 5.25
C GLU A 120 3.58 11.92 4.07
N GLU A 121 2.29 11.74 4.28
CA GLU A 121 1.33 11.37 3.23
C GLU A 121 1.11 12.51 2.24
N ARG A 122 1.14 13.76 2.70
CA ARG A 122 1.15 14.94 1.84
C ARG A 122 2.43 14.98 1.01
N LEU A 123 3.59 14.80 1.65
CA LEU A 123 4.88 14.75 0.96
C LEU A 123 4.92 13.61 -0.06
N TRP A 124 4.33 12.45 0.24
CA TRP A 124 4.17 11.36 -0.70
C TRP A 124 3.25 11.76 -1.86
N LEU A 125 2.07 12.30 -1.56
CA LEU A 125 1.06 12.68 -2.55
C LEU A 125 1.57 13.74 -3.51
N THR A 126 2.37 14.71 -3.05
CA THR A 126 2.97 15.76 -3.89
C THR A 126 4.40 15.44 -4.32
N GLY A 127 4.90 14.25 -3.97
CA GLY A 127 6.28 13.85 -4.17
C GLY A 127 6.47 12.88 -5.34
N GLY A 128 7.73 12.70 -5.72
CA GLY A 128 8.09 11.90 -6.89
C GLY A 128 7.75 10.40 -6.77
N ALA A 129 7.59 9.85 -5.55
CA ALA A 129 7.19 8.46 -5.38
C ALA A 129 5.78 8.19 -5.93
N CYS A 130 4.83 9.06 -5.60
CA CYS A 130 3.46 8.99 -6.14
C CYS A 130 3.48 9.19 -7.66
N ASP A 131 4.21 10.18 -8.18
CA ASP A 131 4.31 10.40 -9.63
C ASP A 131 4.85 9.19 -10.38
N ARG A 132 5.90 8.54 -9.85
CA ARG A 132 6.47 7.32 -10.45
C ARG A 132 5.46 6.17 -10.42
N MET A 133 4.71 5.99 -9.33
CA MET A 133 3.66 4.96 -9.26
C MET A 133 2.55 5.22 -10.27
N MET A 134 2.06 6.46 -10.37
CA MET A 134 1.00 6.82 -11.31
C MET A 134 1.49 6.62 -12.76
N THR A 135 2.73 7.02 -13.05
CA THR A 135 3.38 6.76 -14.35
C THR A 135 3.45 5.27 -14.68
N ARG A 136 3.72 4.41 -13.69
CA ARG A 136 3.72 2.95 -13.86
C ARG A 136 2.32 2.36 -14.09
N ILE A 137 1.28 2.99 -13.56
CA ILE A 137 -0.10 2.56 -13.80
C ILE A 137 -0.50 2.85 -15.24
N THR A 138 -0.12 4.01 -15.77
CA THR A 138 -0.48 4.47 -17.12
C THR A 138 0.46 3.98 -18.22
N SER A 139 1.61 3.40 -17.86
CA SER A 139 2.56 2.85 -18.83
C SER A 139 2.35 1.36 -19.05
N ASP A 140 2.84 0.86 -20.17
CA ASP A 140 2.85 -0.57 -20.51
C ASP A 140 4.01 -1.34 -19.83
N ALA A 141 4.57 -0.79 -18.75
CA ALA A 141 5.73 -1.37 -18.06
C ALA A 141 5.39 -2.66 -17.29
N LEU A 142 4.10 -2.92 -17.02
CA LEU A 142 3.64 -4.13 -16.35
C LEU A 142 2.68 -4.89 -17.29
N PRO A 143 2.96 -6.16 -17.64
CA PRO A 143 2.10 -6.94 -18.52
C PRO A 143 0.67 -7.07 -17.98
N GLU A 144 -0.32 -7.12 -18.87
CA GLU A 144 -1.73 -7.28 -18.50
C GLU A 144 -1.95 -8.52 -17.61
N GLY A 145 -2.75 -8.37 -16.56
CA GLY A 145 -3.00 -9.41 -15.57
C GLY A 145 -1.88 -9.61 -14.53
N ALA A 146 -0.69 -9.03 -14.73
CA ALA A 146 0.42 -9.12 -13.78
C ALA A 146 0.29 -8.11 -12.63
N TYR A 147 0.98 -8.38 -11.52
CA TYR A 147 0.98 -7.54 -10.33
C TYR A 147 2.33 -6.86 -10.12
N GLU A 148 2.32 -5.61 -9.64
CA GLU A 148 3.56 -4.92 -9.24
C GLU A 148 4.30 -5.65 -8.10
N THR A 149 3.55 -6.38 -7.28
CA THR A 149 4.05 -7.21 -6.18
C THR A 149 4.72 -8.50 -6.64
N ASP A 150 4.59 -8.92 -7.90
CA ASP A 150 5.37 -10.03 -8.47
C ASP A 150 6.66 -9.49 -9.11
N PRO A 151 7.83 -9.62 -8.45
CA PRO A 151 9.09 -9.08 -8.98
C PRO A 151 9.52 -9.75 -10.29
N ARG A 152 8.97 -10.92 -10.66
CA ARG A 152 9.26 -11.55 -11.96
C ARG A 152 8.63 -10.78 -13.12
N ALA A 153 7.56 -10.03 -12.86
CA ALA A 153 6.92 -9.16 -13.83
C ALA A 153 7.40 -7.71 -13.70
N SER A 154 7.58 -7.22 -12.47
CA SER A 154 7.86 -5.81 -12.22
C SER A 154 9.35 -5.46 -12.15
N ALA A 155 10.22 -6.42 -11.86
CA ALA A 155 11.68 -6.25 -11.74
C ALA A 155 12.49 -7.54 -12.08
N PRO A 156 12.30 -8.14 -13.28
CA PRO A 156 12.87 -9.45 -13.62
C PRO A 156 14.40 -9.51 -13.55
N GLU A 157 15.09 -8.41 -13.82
CA GLU A 157 16.55 -8.31 -13.71
C GLU A 157 17.01 -8.48 -12.26
N VAL A 158 16.28 -7.92 -11.29
CA VAL A 158 16.58 -8.04 -9.86
C VAL A 158 16.38 -9.50 -9.41
N VAL A 159 15.33 -10.17 -9.89
CA VAL A 159 15.12 -11.61 -9.63
C VAL A 159 16.28 -12.43 -10.16
N THR A 160 16.73 -12.15 -11.38
CA THR A 160 17.86 -12.86 -12.01
C THR A 160 19.15 -12.68 -11.23
N GLN A 161 19.44 -11.45 -10.79
CA GLN A 161 20.61 -11.14 -9.95
C GLN A 161 20.53 -11.85 -8.60
N ALA A 162 19.38 -11.81 -7.93
CA ALA A 162 19.17 -12.46 -6.65
C ALA A 162 19.30 -13.99 -6.75
N ALA A 163 18.68 -14.60 -7.77
CA ALA A 163 18.78 -16.03 -8.03
C ALA A 163 20.22 -16.48 -8.25
N GLY A 164 20.96 -15.78 -9.11
CA GLY A 164 22.36 -16.10 -9.42
C GLY A 164 23.28 -15.93 -8.22
N HIS A 165 23.14 -14.84 -7.46
CA HIS A 165 23.99 -14.59 -6.30
C HIS A 165 23.71 -15.55 -5.13
N LEU A 166 22.44 -15.85 -4.86
CA LEU A 166 22.03 -16.74 -3.77
C LEU A 166 22.15 -18.22 -4.15
N GLY A 167 22.32 -18.54 -5.44
CA GLY A 167 22.33 -19.91 -5.95
C GLY A 167 21.00 -20.62 -5.73
N VAL A 168 19.89 -19.92 -6.01
CA VAL A 168 18.51 -20.42 -5.86
C VAL A 168 17.72 -20.28 -7.15
N SER A 169 16.59 -20.96 -7.26
CA SER A 169 15.66 -20.83 -8.37
C SER A 169 15.08 -19.41 -8.47
N GLY A 170 14.64 -19.04 -9.69
CA GLY A 170 13.96 -17.76 -9.91
C GLY A 170 12.68 -17.59 -9.07
N ASP A 171 11.99 -18.70 -8.76
CA ASP A 171 10.82 -18.65 -7.88
C ASP A 171 11.22 -18.39 -6.42
N ALA A 172 12.24 -19.08 -5.90
CA ALA A 172 12.77 -18.81 -4.57
C ALA A 172 13.27 -17.37 -4.44
N ALA A 173 14.01 -16.86 -5.43
CA ALA A 173 14.45 -15.47 -5.47
C ALA A 173 13.28 -14.47 -5.49
N ALA A 174 12.23 -14.73 -6.28
CA ALA A 174 11.04 -13.91 -6.30
C ALA A 174 10.32 -13.88 -4.94
N LEU A 175 10.15 -15.04 -4.31
CA LEU A 175 9.57 -15.14 -2.97
C LEU A 175 10.42 -14.39 -1.94
N TYR A 176 11.74 -14.51 -2.01
CA TYR A 176 12.64 -13.82 -1.09
C TYR A 176 12.54 -12.30 -1.22
N LEU A 177 12.52 -11.76 -2.44
CA LEU A 177 12.32 -10.32 -2.68
C LEU A 177 10.96 -9.83 -2.16
N GLN A 178 9.90 -10.62 -2.33
CA GLN A 178 8.58 -10.32 -1.75
C GLN A 178 8.62 -10.32 -0.23
N LEU A 179 9.32 -11.28 0.40
CA LEU A 179 9.51 -11.33 1.83
C LEU A 179 10.35 -10.17 2.35
N LEU A 180 11.35 -9.70 1.60
CA LEU A 180 12.17 -8.54 1.95
C LEU A 180 11.38 -7.23 1.92
N THR A 181 10.51 -7.05 0.94
CA THR A 181 9.94 -5.74 0.60
C THR A 181 8.49 -5.57 1.03
N LEU A 182 7.65 -6.61 0.93
CA LEU A 182 6.20 -6.42 1.10
C LEU A 182 5.82 -6.36 2.59
N PRO A 183 4.89 -5.46 3.00
CA PRO A 183 4.49 -5.34 4.40
C PRO A 183 3.81 -6.60 4.94
N SER A 184 2.91 -7.20 4.16
CA SER A 184 2.11 -8.37 4.59
C SER A 184 1.96 -9.42 3.47
N PRO A 185 3.05 -10.11 3.08
CA PRO A 185 3.02 -11.15 2.06
C PRO A 185 2.46 -12.45 2.64
N THR A 186 1.15 -12.53 2.86
CA THR A 186 0.51 -13.81 3.27
C THR A 186 0.68 -14.85 2.16
N ASP A 187 0.69 -16.15 2.50
CA ASP A 187 0.86 -17.20 1.50
C ASP A 187 -0.23 -17.15 0.42
N ARG A 188 -1.44 -16.75 0.82
CA ARG A 188 -2.56 -16.55 -0.12
C ARG A 188 -2.27 -15.42 -1.09
N HIS A 189 -1.73 -14.31 -0.62
CA HIS A 189 -1.41 -13.17 -1.47
C HIS A 189 -0.26 -13.48 -2.42
N VAL A 190 0.84 -14.06 -1.91
CA VAL A 190 1.97 -14.49 -2.73
C VAL A 190 1.53 -15.42 -3.85
N ARG A 191 0.69 -16.43 -3.54
CA ARG A 191 0.16 -17.33 -4.58
C ARG A 191 -0.69 -16.61 -5.62
N ARG A 192 -1.54 -15.67 -5.19
CA ARG A 192 -2.37 -14.89 -6.10
C ARG A 192 -1.52 -14.02 -7.03
N TRP A 193 -0.61 -13.23 -6.46
CA TRP A 193 0.22 -12.30 -7.24
C TRP A 193 1.09 -13.04 -8.26
N ASN A 194 1.66 -14.18 -7.85
CA ASN A 194 2.60 -14.92 -8.68
C ASN A 194 1.92 -15.95 -9.62
N GLY A 195 0.60 -16.12 -9.53
CA GLY A 195 -0.11 -17.20 -10.24
C GLY A 195 0.37 -18.59 -9.84
N TRP A 196 0.80 -18.78 -8.58
CA TRP A 196 1.40 -20.04 -8.12
C TRP A 196 0.38 -21.02 -7.55
N THR A 197 0.62 -22.30 -7.84
CA THR A 197 -0.01 -23.40 -7.10
C THR A 197 0.55 -23.48 -5.69
N THR A 198 -0.19 -24.13 -4.78
CA THR A 198 0.28 -24.39 -3.41
C THR A 198 1.61 -25.14 -3.38
N ARG A 199 1.80 -26.11 -4.27
CA ARG A 199 3.05 -26.89 -4.37
C ARG A 199 4.22 -26.00 -4.76
N ARG A 200 4.09 -25.20 -5.83
CA ARG A 200 5.15 -24.29 -6.30
C ARG A 200 5.59 -23.31 -5.22
N HIS A 201 4.62 -22.73 -4.49
CA HIS A 201 4.92 -21.86 -3.35
C HIS A 201 5.69 -22.59 -2.24
N ARG A 202 5.27 -23.82 -1.88
CA ARG A 202 5.93 -24.63 -0.86
C ARG A 202 7.36 -25.00 -1.27
N ASP A 203 7.58 -25.35 -2.53
CA ASP A 203 8.88 -25.74 -3.05
C ASP A 203 9.86 -24.55 -2.98
N ALA A 204 9.44 -23.36 -3.40
CA ALA A 204 10.22 -22.12 -3.26
C ALA A 204 10.53 -21.77 -1.79
N ALA A 205 9.53 -21.87 -0.89
CA ALA A 205 9.72 -21.63 0.54
C ALA A 205 10.68 -22.65 1.17
N ALA A 206 10.61 -23.92 0.75
CA ALA A 206 11.50 -24.98 1.23
C ALA A 206 12.94 -24.79 0.75
N GLU A 207 13.13 -24.33 -0.49
CA GLU A 207 14.44 -23.99 -1.02
C GLU A 207 15.10 -22.86 -0.23
N LEU A 208 14.36 -21.76 0.02
CA LEU A 208 14.87 -20.65 0.84
C LEU A 208 15.24 -21.11 2.26
N ALA A 209 14.39 -21.94 2.88
CA ALA A 209 14.67 -22.47 4.22
C ALA A 209 15.90 -23.40 4.21
N GLY A 210 16.07 -24.22 3.17
CA GLY A 210 17.24 -25.09 3.01
C GLY A 210 18.55 -24.32 2.82
N ARG A 211 18.48 -23.08 2.32
CA ARG A 211 19.62 -22.15 2.21
C ARG A 211 19.79 -21.27 3.45
N GLY A 212 18.93 -21.40 4.46
CA GLY A 212 18.98 -20.58 5.68
C GLY A 212 18.62 -19.11 5.48
N LEU A 213 18.03 -18.74 4.33
CA LEU A 213 17.64 -17.35 4.03
C LEU A 213 16.35 -16.93 4.73
N VAL A 214 15.56 -17.92 5.17
CA VAL A 214 14.32 -17.73 5.92
C VAL A 214 14.24 -18.74 7.05
N VAL A 215 13.48 -18.39 8.09
CA VAL A 215 13.15 -19.29 9.20
C VAL A 215 11.69 -19.73 9.09
N ARG A 216 11.41 -20.98 9.50
CA ARG A 216 10.04 -21.45 9.68
C ARG A 216 9.57 -21.14 11.09
N ASP A 217 8.45 -20.43 11.21
CA ASP A 217 7.95 -19.93 12.48
C ASP A 217 6.42 -19.74 12.43
N ARG A 218 5.79 -19.42 13.56
CA ARG A 218 4.39 -18.99 13.64
C ARG A 218 4.29 -17.64 14.33
N ARG A 219 4.08 -16.61 13.52
CA ARG A 219 3.91 -15.24 14.02
C ARG A 219 2.46 -14.78 13.92
N ALA A 220 1.95 -14.19 15.00
CA ALA A 220 0.54 -13.79 15.10
C ALA A 220 0.16 -12.84 13.95
N ARG A 221 -0.98 -13.13 13.31
CA ARG A 221 -1.55 -12.34 12.19
C ARG A 221 -0.68 -12.27 10.92
N ALA A 222 0.34 -13.11 10.77
CA ALA A 222 1.21 -13.10 9.60
C ALA A 222 0.64 -13.80 8.36
N GLY A 223 -0.17 -14.85 8.56
CA GLY A 223 -0.79 -15.61 7.45
C GLY A 223 0.21 -16.32 6.52
N ARG A 224 1.41 -16.65 7.04
CA ARG A 224 2.50 -17.38 6.36
C ARG A 224 3.30 -18.21 7.35
N ASP A 225 4.11 -19.14 6.83
CA ASP A 225 4.94 -20.07 7.61
C ASP A 225 6.45 -19.81 7.53
N VAL A 226 6.91 -18.97 6.59
CA VAL A 226 8.31 -18.53 6.45
C VAL A 226 8.49 -17.05 6.70
N PHE A 227 9.61 -16.69 7.34
CA PHE A 227 9.92 -15.32 7.75
C PHE A 227 11.39 -15.01 7.53
N LEU A 228 11.70 -13.73 7.35
CA LEU A 228 13.09 -13.29 7.43
C LEU A 228 13.62 -13.52 8.86
N PRO A 229 14.90 -13.86 9.02
CA PRO A 229 15.57 -13.81 10.31
C PRO A 229 15.39 -12.43 10.97
N GLY A 230 15.35 -12.42 12.30
CA GLY A 230 15.26 -11.19 13.08
C GLY A 230 13.91 -10.92 13.72
N ALA A 231 13.83 -9.74 14.33
CA ALA A 231 12.75 -9.34 15.22
C ALA A 231 11.39 -9.24 14.51
N TRP A 232 10.33 -9.51 15.27
CA TRP A 232 8.95 -9.36 14.83
C TRP A 232 8.31 -8.16 15.50
N MET A 233 7.86 -7.18 14.72
CA MET A 233 7.20 -5.98 15.23
C MET A 233 5.68 -6.24 15.28
N PRO A 234 5.06 -6.33 16.47
CA PRO A 234 3.63 -6.59 16.57
C PRO A 234 2.80 -5.40 16.08
N SER A 235 1.55 -5.66 15.71
CA SER A 235 0.58 -4.62 15.36
C SER A 235 0.21 -3.82 16.60
N GLY A 236 0.32 -2.50 16.51
CA GLY A 236 0.03 -1.56 17.59
C GLY A 236 -1.31 -0.85 17.43
N ARG A 237 -1.56 0.11 18.33
CA ARG A 237 -2.72 1.00 18.21
C ARG A 237 -2.49 1.92 17.02
N PRO A 238 -3.41 1.95 16.03
CA PRO A 238 -3.26 2.81 14.88
C PRO A 238 -3.44 4.28 15.26
N ARG A 239 -3.00 5.15 14.36
CA ARG A 239 -3.47 6.54 14.33
C ARG A 239 -5.01 6.54 14.19
N ARG A 240 -5.69 7.47 14.86
CA ARG A 240 -7.17 7.54 14.94
C ARG A 240 -7.78 7.55 13.53
N GLY A 241 -8.82 6.74 13.28
CA GLY A 241 -9.51 6.69 11.97
C GLY A 241 -9.01 5.59 11.02
N LEU A 242 -7.91 4.92 11.37
CA LEU A 242 -7.34 3.81 10.61
C LEU A 242 -7.43 2.47 11.35
N LYS A 243 -7.32 1.36 10.61
CA LYS A 243 -7.15 0.03 11.19
C LYS A 243 -5.73 -0.15 11.71
N PRO A 244 -5.52 -1.02 12.71
CA PRO A 244 -4.19 -1.41 13.15
C PRO A 244 -3.33 -1.86 11.95
N PRO A 245 -2.14 -1.27 11.74
CA PRO A 245 -1.26 -1.66 10.64
C PRO A 245 -0.83 -3.14 10.80
N PRO A 246 -0.47 -3.82 9.71
CA PRO A 246 -0.02 -5.20 9.81
C PRO A 246 1.25 -5.29 10.67
N PRO A 247 1.45 -6.39 11.41
CA PRO A 247 2.76 -6.67 11.98
C PRO A 247 3.75 -7.00 10.86
N LEU A 248 5.03 -6.70 11.06
CA LEU A 248 6.10 -6.93 10.07
C LEU A 248 7.44 -7.27 10.72
N GLU A 249 8.35 -7.85 9.95
CA GLU A 249 9.74 -8.06 10.36
C GLU A 249 10.46 -6.72 10.58
N GLY A 250 11.23 -6.60 11.67
CA GLY A 250 11.95 -5.37 12.04
C GLY A 250 12.85 -4.82 10.93
N TRP A 251 13.45 -5.71 10.14
CA TRP A 251 14.20 -5.40 8.92
C TRP A 251 13.46 -4.42 7.98
N LYS A 252 12.14 -4.55 7.85
CA LYS A 252 11.34 -3.74 6.93
C LYS A 252 11.04 -2.34 7.44
N VAL A 253 11.24 -2.07 8.73
CA VAL A 253 10.92 -0.79 9.35
C VAL A 253 11.63 0.37 8.65
N PRO A 254 12.98 0.39 8.52
CA PRO A 254 13.67 1.47 7.80
C PRO A 254 13.46 1.43 6.28
N LEU A 255 13.17 0.26 5.70
CA LEU A 255 12.93 0.12 4.26
C LEU A 255 11.61 0.79 3.84
N LEU A 256 10.56 0.59 4.64
CA LEU A 256 9.20 1.04 4.37
C LEU A 256 8.83 2.33 5.10
N GLY A 257 9.67 2.82 6.01
CA GLY A 257 9.38 3.98 6.85
C GLY A 257 8.30 3.71 7.89
N ALA A 258 8.16 2.46 8.36
CA ALA A 258 7.17 2.12 9.37
C ALA A 258 7.46 2.84 10.70
N LEU A 259 6.41 3.29 11.39
CA LEU A 259 6.55 4.01 12.65
C LEU A 259 6.24 3.09 13.84
N LEU A 260 7.16 3.06 14.80
CA LEU A 260 7.03 2.26 16.01
C LEU A 260 6.63 3.12 17.20
N GLY A 261 5.72 2.61 18.03
CA GLY A 261 5.45 3.16 19.35
C GLY A 261 6.59 2.87 20.32
N HIS A 262 6.56 3.51 21.49
CA HIS A 262 7.52 3.23 22.57
C HIS A 262 7.51 1.76 23.04
N ASP A 263 6.42 1.03 22.78
CA ASP A 263 6.27 -0.39 23.08
C ASP A 263 6.78 -1.31 21.96
N GLY A 264 7.47 -0.76 20.95
CA GLY A 264 8.03 -1.50 19.81
C GLY A 264 6.98 -2.00 18.81
N LYS A 265 5.71 -1.60 18.94
CA LYS A 265 4.64 -2.01 18.04
C LYS A 265 4.51 -1.04 16.86
N VAL A 266 4.12 -1.57 15.71
CA VAL A 266 3.83 -0.79 14.51
C VAL A 266 2.58 0.04 14.77
N THR A 267 2.73 1.36 14.81
CA THR A 267 1.63 2.31 15.02
C THR A 267 1.15 2.91 13.70
N ASP A 268 2.03 2.94 12.70
CA ASP A 268 1.69 3.40 11.37
C ASP A 268 2.59 2.77 10.29
N LEU A 269 2.06 2.68 9.07
CA LEU A 269 2.78 2.26 7.88
C LEU A 269 2.42 3.23 6.75
N PRO A 270 3.31 4.17 6.39
CA PRO A 270 3.03 5.13 5.34
C PRO A 270 2.92 4.45 3.96
N PRO A 271 2.38 5.16 2.95
CA PRO A 271 2.47 4.74 1.57
C PRO A 271 3.92 4.39 1.16
N PHE A 272 4.07 3.50 0.19
CA PHE A 272 5.39 3.06 -0.25
C PHE A 272 6.30 4.26 -0.60
N PRO A 273 7.54 4.31 -0.10
CA PRO A 273 8.44 5.44 -0.33
C PRO A 273 8.97 5.50 -1.78
N ASP A 274 8.80 4.43 -2.55
CA ASP A 274 9.06 4.37 -3.99
C ASP A 274 8.21 3.27 -4.64
N THR A 275 8.28 3.14 -5.96
CA THR A 275 7.70 2.03 -6.72
C THR A 275 8.21 0.67 -6.24
N LEU A 276 7.38 -0.37 -6.34
CA LEU A 276 7.75 -1.72 -5.89
C LEU A 276 9.03 -2.25 -6.57
N PRO A 277 9.26 -2.07 -7.89
CA PRO A 277 10.53 -2.43 -8.53
C PRO A 277 11.75 -1.73 -7.91
N ALA A 278 11.64 -0.43 -7.64
CA ALA A 278 12.72 0.31 -6.99
C ALA A 278 12.96 -0.18 -5.55
N LEU A 279 11.90 -0.56 -4.84
CA LEU A 279 12.01 -1.13 -3.50
C LEU A 279 12.60 -2.55 -3.52
N PHE A 280 12.27 -3.38 -4.51
CA PHE A 280 12.92 -4.69 -4.70
C PHE A 280 14.42 -4.52 -4.98
N ALA A 281 14.78 -3.61 -5.89
CA ALA A 281 16.18 -3.30 -6.19
C ALA A 281 16.93 -2.75 -4.97
N ARG A 282 16.30 -1.87 -4.18
CA ARG A 282 16.88 -1.33 -2.94
C ARG A 282 17.07 -2.42 -1.89
N ALA A 283 16.06 -3.25 -1.65
CA ALA A 283 16.16 -4.34 -0.68
C ALA A 283 17.23 -5.35 -1.08
N TRP A 284 17.32 -5.70 -2.36
CA TRP A 284 18.35 -6.58 -2.88
C TRP A 284 19.76 -6.01 -2.71
N ARG A 285 19.94 -4.73 -3.03
CA ARG A 285 21.22 -4.04 -2.84
C ARG A 285 21.67 -4.09 -1.38
N LEU A 286 20.78 -3.78 -0.42
CA LEU A 286 21.11 -3.87 1.00
C LEU A 286 21.58 -5.27 1.39
N VAL A 287 20.84 -6.31 1.00
CA VAL A 287 21.22 -7.70 1.26
C VAL A 287 22.59 -8.05 0.66
N ARG A 288 22.84 -7.65 -0.58
CA ARG A 288 24.11 -7.91 -1.26
C ARG A 288 25.29 -7.18 -0.62
N ASP A 289 25.03 -5.98 -0.09
CA ASP A 289 26.04 -5.13 0.53
C ASP A 289 26.30 -5.54 2.01
N GLY A 290 25.65 -6.61 2.50
CA GLY A 290 25.85 -7.19 3.83
C GLY A 290 24.87 -6.67 4.89
N ASP A 291 24.10 -5.63 4.56
CA ASP A 291 23.02 -5.13 5.40
C ASP A 291 21.77 -5.96 5.14
N GLY A 292 21.77 -7.25 5.47
CA GLY A 292 20.62 -8.15 5.28
C GLY A 292 19.74 -8.28 6.53
N PRO A 293 18.62 -9.00 6.45
CA PRO A 293 17.90 -9.46 7.63
C PRO A 293 18.78 -10.43 8.42
N GLU A 294 19.26 -9.99 9.58
CA GLU A 294 20.07 -10.79 10.48
C GLU A 294 19.24 -11.34 11.65
N PRO A 295 19.66 -12.46 12.27
CA PRO A 295 19.09 -12.90 13.55
C PRO A 295 19.12 -11.74 14.56
N ALA A 296 18.05 -11.58 15.33
CA ALA A 296 18.09 -10.63 16.44
C ALA A 296 19.17 -11.10 17.44
N PRO A 297 19.99 -10.18 17.99
CA PRO A 297 20.98 -10.53 19.00
C PRO A 297 20.35 -11.14 20.25
#